data_AF-A0A3D5FMK3-F1
#
_entry.id   AF-A0A3D5FMK3-F1
#
_cell.length_a   1.000
_cell.length_b   1.000
_cell.length_c   1.000
_cell.angle_alpha   90.00
_cell.angle_beta   90.00
_cell.angle_gamma   90.00
#
_symmetry.space_group_name_H-M   'P 1'
#
loop_
_entity.id
_entity.type
_entity.pdbx_description
1 polymer ?
#
loop_
_entity_poly.entity_id
_entity_poly.type
_entity_poly.pdbx_seq_one_letter_code
_entity_poly.pdbx_strand_id
1 'polypeptide(L)'
;MRSYERIVHYVFHHHVSIILVSLVLSIVAGSFAAQLKIKADSANLLPDDYVSVSELNRIKERVGGIGPLMVIVSGDDLAACVDFMHALADSLDGSPLISSVIRGRTAEMEFLSKNRLLYMDLEDLQELHQRVADKIELETLKKNPFYMGFEEEEEDPLDVSDIEAKYEHYELSGYERDYYLTEEGTGVILRLYPTGVITDVKFTKKLLAQLDRTIEALDAKRYHPSLEVIYKGSFKNASTQYTVVLQDLKSTALYALFGVIVLISLYFRRLLSPLFIVFPLLMSLSWTFGVTFFVIGNLNQITVCLFAILFGLGIDFGIHIFARYREARRRGMDIEQALVETVCHTGSALTTTALTTAVAFFSLLFSDFKGFSEFGFIVGTGILFSLVAMVVVCPAFIVLAERLTLIRLQQASVPEHLIRRGRYPVPHLTLLLGVLATAYSLYHISDLRFEWDFRKLKPEVETTGPEASL
;
A
#
# COMPACT_ATOMS: atom_id res chain seq x y z
N MET A 1 -4.97 45.28 -5.80
CA MET A 1 -5.81 45.87 -4.72
C MET A 1 -7.25 46.05 -5.16
N ARG A 2 -7.57 46.84 -6.21
CA ARG A 2 -8.98 47.06 -6.67
C ARG A 2 -9.81 45.79 -6.91
N SER A 3 -9.20 44.68 -7.37
CA SER A 3 -9.93 43.41 -7.56
C SER A 3 -10.31 42.74 -6.24
N TYR A 4 -9.45 42.80 -5.23
CA TYR A 4 -9.72 42.22 -3.90
C TYR A 4 -10.80 43.00 -3.14
N GLU A 5 -10.80 44.33 -3.25
CA GLU A 5 -11.86 45.17 -2.66
C GLU A 5 -13.24 44.80 -3.21
N ARG A 6 -13.35 44.59 -4.54
CA ARG A 6 -14.61 44.14 -5.16
C ARG A 6 -15.05 42.77 -4.64
N ILE A 7 -14.10 41.82 -4.50
CA ILE A 7 -14.39 40.50 -3.95
C ILE A 7 -14.93 40.63 -2.53
N VAL A 8 -14.28 41.42 -1.68
CA VAL A 8 -14.72 41.63 -0.29
C VAL A 8 -16.10 42.27 -0.23
N HIS A 9 -16.34 43.33 -1.01
CA HIS A 9 -17.63 44.01 -1.02
C HIS A 9 -18.75 43.07 -1.48
N TYR A 10 -18.48 42.23 -2.48
CA TYR A 10 -19.41 41.19 -2.93
C TYR A 10 -19.66 40.15 -1.83
N VAL A 11 -18.59 39.64 -1.20
CA VAL A 11 -18.69 38.65 -0.11
C VAL A 11 -19.48 39.18 1.07
N PHE A 12 -19.25 40.44 1.48
CA PHE A 12 -19.94 41.04 2.61
C PHE A 12 -21.46 41.11 2.40
N HIS A 13 -21.91 41.51 1.20
CA HIS A 13 -23.32 41.64 0.86
C HIS A 13 -23.99 40.30 0.53
N HIS A 14 -23.25 39.34 -0.02
CA HIS A 14 -23.76 38.05 -0.52
C HIS A 14 -23.27 36.83 0.26
N HIS A 15 -22.83 37.00 1.51
CA HIS A 15 -22.23 35.93 2.33
C HIS A 15 -23.11 34.68 2.44
N VAL A 16 -24.43 34.82 2.64
CA VAL A 16 -25.35 33.66 2.74
C VAL A 16 -25.45 32.89 1.42
N SER A 17 -25.60 33.59 0.29
CA SER A 17 -25.66 32.94 -1.02
C SER A 17 -24.34 32.27 -1.39
N ILE A 18 -23.20 32.86 -1.03
CA ILE A 18 -21.89 32.25 -1.24
C ILE A 18 -21.77 30.95 -0.44
N ILE A 19 -22.13 30.96 0.84
CA ILE A 19 -22.10 29.75 1.68
C ILE A 19 -23.01 28.67 1.10
N LEU A 20 -24.24 29.01 0.70
CA LEU A 20 -25.18 28.06 0.11
C LEU A 20 -24.68 27.46 -1.21
N VAL A 21 -24.18 28.30 -2.12
CA VAL A 21 -23.64 27.84 -3.41
C VAL A 21 -22.40 26.96 -3.18
N SER A 22 -21.48 27.38 -2.31
CA SER A 22 -20.31 26.59 -1.95
C SER A 22 -20.69 25.26 -1.31
N LEU A 23 -21.70 25.24 -0.43
CA LEU A 23 -22.20 24.02 0.19
C LEU A 23 -22.80 23.06 -0.84
N VAL A 24 -23.67 23.56 -1.74
CA VAL A 24 -24.23 22.75 -2.82
C VAL A 24 -23.13 22.19 -3.72
N LEU A 25 -22.18 23.03 -4.12
CA LEU A 25 -21.04 22.61 -4.93
C LEU A 25 -20.21 21.53 -4.21
N SER A 26 -19.97 21.68 -2.90
CA SER A 26 -19.26 20.69 -2.10
C SER A 26 -20.04 19.39 -1.93
N ILE A 27 -21.36 19.43 -1.79
CA ILE A 27 -22.20 18.22 -1.72
C ILE A 27 -22.13 17.47 -3.06
N VAL A 28 -22.29 18.19 -4.17
CA VAL A 28 -22.20 17.60 -5.53
C VAL A 28 -20.80 17.03 -5.77
N ALA A 29 -19.75 17.82 -5.57
CA ALA A 29 -18.37 17.38 -5.76
C ALA A 29 -18.00 16.23 -4.81
N GLY A 30 -18.45 16.28 -3.55
CA GLY A 30 -18.28 15.23 -2.56
C GLY A 30 -18.97 13.92 -2.95
N SER A 31 -20.13 13.98 -3.60
CA SER A 31 -20.82 12.78 -4.09
C SER A 31 -20.06 12.05 -5.20
N PHE A 32 -19.32 12.78 -6.02
CA PHE A 32 -18.42 12.22 -7.04
C PHE A 32 -17.10 11.75 -6.41
N ALA A 33 -16.54 12.54 -5.49
CA ALA A 33 -15.35 12.16 -4.75
C ALA A 33 -15.54 10.83 -3.98
N ALA A 34 -16.71 10.59 -3.40
CA ALA A 34 -17.03 9.35 -2.70
C ALA A 34 -17.04 8.11 -3.60
N GLN A 35 -17.09 8.28 -4.93
CA GLN A 35 -17.07 7.20 -5.91
C GLN A 35 -15.64 6.87 -6.40
N LEU A 36 -14.63 7.63 -5.98
CA LEU A 36 -13.23 7.36 -6.33
C LEU A 36 -12.82 5.98 -5.84
N LYS A 37 -12.39 5.13 -6.78
CA LYS A 37 -11.86 3.80 -6.49
C LYS A 37 -10.36 3.91 -6.23
N ILE A 38 -9.89 3.20 -5.20
CA ILE A 38 -8.45 3.09 -4.92
C ILE A 38 -7.88 1.94 -5.76
N LYS A 39 -6.99 2.26 -6.70
CA LYS A 39 -6.17 1.29 -7.44
C LYS A 39 -4.86 1.06 -6.67
N ALA A 40 -4.75 -0.10 -6.02
CA ALA A 40 -3.56 -0.48 -5.27
C ALA A 40 -2.52 -1.25 -6.11
N ASP A 41 -2.73 -1.35 -7.42
CA ASP A 41 -1.81 -2.06 -8.31
C ASP A 41 -0.59 -1.18 -8.63
N SER A 42 0.60 -1.58 -8.18
CA SER A 42 1.84 -0.86 -8.47
C SER A 42 2.15 -0.80 -9.97
N ALA A 43 1.68 -1.77 -10.78
CA ALA A 43 1.88 -1.73 -12.22
C ALA A 43 1.11 -0.58 -12.88
N ASN A 44 -0.05 -0.21 -12.33
CA ASN A 44 -0.84 0.94 -12.83
C ASN A 44 -0.16 2.30 -12.53
N LEU A 45 0.89 2.32 -11.72
CA LEU A 45 1.71 3.53 -11.50
C LEU A 45 2.68 3.77 -12.67
N LEU A 46 2.95 2.74 -13.47
CA LEU A 46 3.77 2.82 -14.66
C LEU A 46 2.89 3.13 -15.89
N PRO A 47 3.47 3.74 -16.93
CA PRO A 47 2.80 3.88 -18.23
C PRO A 47 2.42 2.52 -18.84
N ASP A 48 1.25 2.46 -19.50
CA ASP A 48 0.72 1.20 -20.04
C ASP A 48 1.50 0.73 -21.29
N ASP A 49 2.23 1.64 -21.93
CA ASP A 49 3.07 1.42 -23.11
C ASP A 49 4.43 0.81 -22.79
N TYR A 50 4.82 0.71 -21.51
CA TYR A 50 6.05 0.05 -21.12
C TYR A 50 5.99 -1.45 -21.41
N VAL A 51 7.04 -1.98 -22.05
CA VAL A 51 7.14 -3.40 -22.43
C VAL A 51 6.92 -4.32 -21.23
N SER A 52 7.47 -3.96 -20.07
CA SER A 52 7.29 -4.72 -18.82
C SER A 52 5.84 -4.81 -18.36
N VAL A 53 5.02 -3.76 -18.56
CA VAL A 53 3.59 -3.73 -18.18
C VAL A 53 2.77 -4.55 -19.18
N SER A 54 3.05 -4.42 -20.48
CA SER A 54 2.40 -5.21 -21.53
C SER A 54 2.64 -6.70 -21.36
N GLU A 55 3.90 -7.12 -21.16
CA GLU A 55 4.22 -8.54 -20.95
C GLU A 55 3.65 -9.09 -19.64
N LEU A 56 3.60 -8.27 -18.58
CA LEU A 56 2.94 -8.65 -17.33
C LEU A 56 1.44 -8.92 -17.54
N ASN A 57 0.75 -8.05 -18.28
CA ASN A 57 -0.67 -8.23 -18.60
C ASN A 57 -0.90 -9.47 -19.48
N ARG A 58 0.00 -9.73 -20.44
CA ARG A 58 -0.05 -10.92 -21.29
C ARG A 58 0.13 -12.22 -20.49
N ILE A 59 1.08 -12.24 -19.55
CA ILE A 59 1.28 -13.39 -18.64
C ILE A 59 0.03 -13.59 -17.78
N LYS A 60 -0.52 -12.50 -17.23
CA LYS A 60 -1.75 -12.51 -16.44
C LYS A 60 -2.95 -13.08 -17.22
N GLU A 61 -3.11 -12.73 -18.49
CA GLU A 61 -4.19 -13.26 -19.34
C GLU A 61 -4.02 -14.75 -19.66
N ARG A 62 -2.77 -15.23 -19.77
CA ARG A 62 -2.47 -16.63 -20.13
C ARG A 62 -2.45 -17.59 -18.94
N VAL A 63 -1.86 -17.17 -17.83
CA VAL A 63 -1.55 -18.01 -16.67
C VAL A 63 -2.49 -17.70 -15.49
N GLY A 64 -3.23 -16.60 -15.54
CA GLY A 64 -4.09 -16.14 -14.45
C GLY A 64 -3.32 -15.39 -13.37
N GLY A 65 -3.72 -15.57 -12.11
CA GLY A 65 -3.09 -14.94 -10.96
C GLY A 65 -1.60 -15.24 -10.84
N ILE A 66 -0.78 -14.20 -10.66
CA ILE A 66 0.65 -14.35 -10.45
C ILE A 66 0.89 -14.63 -8.96
N GLY A 67 1.35 -15.84 -8.63
CA GLY A 67 1.84 -16.22 -7.32
C GLY A 67 0.87 -17.08 -6.49
N PRO A 68 1.36 -18.09 -5.76
CA PRO A 68 0.51 -18.98 -4.98
C PRO A 68 0.05 -18.33 -3.66
N LEU A 69 -1.14 -18.70 -3.21
CA LEU A 69 -1.56 -18.60 -1.82
C LEU A 69 -1.19 -19.93 -1.16
N MET A 70 -0.36 -19.89 -0.12
CA MET A 70 0.10 -21.07 0.60
C MET A 70 -0.71 -21.24 1.87
N VAL A 71 -1.28 -22.41 2.08
CA VAL A 71 -1.90 -22.81 3.34
C VAL A 71 -0.93 -23.76 4.04
N ILE A 72 -0.62 -23.46 5.30
CA ILE A 72 0.30 -24.20 6.15
C ILE A 72 -0.52 -24.71 7.32
N VAL A 73 -0.41 -26.00 7.60
CA VAL A 73 -1.06 -26.65 8.74
C VAL A 73 0.03 -27.29 9.56
N SER A 74 0.14 -26.88 10.82
CA SER A 74 1.17 -27.37 11.75
C SER A 74 0.53 -27.96 13.00
N GLY A 75 1.19 -28.96 13.59
CA GLY A 75 0.74 -29.60 14.82
C GLY A 75 1.67 -30.72 15.27
N ASP A 76 1.41 -31.27 16.46
CA ASP A 76 2.21 -32.36 17.03
C ASP A 76 1.95 -33.71 16.33
N ASP A 77 0.80 -33.84 15.67
CA ASP A 77 0.40 -35.02 14.89
C ASP A 77 0.33 -34.69 13.40
N LEU A 78 1.34 -35.12 12.67
CA LEU A 78 1.43 -34.89 11.23
C LEU A 78 0.38 -35.67 10.43
N ALA A 79 -0.08 -36.83 10.90
CA ALA A 79 -1.13 -37.57 10.20
C ALA A 79 -2.44 -36.78 10.23
N ALA A 80 -2.78 -36.21 11.40
CA ALA A 80 -3.92 -35.31 11.52
C ALA A 80 -3.77 -34.04 10.65
N CYS A 81 -2.55 -33.49 10.51
CA CYS A 81 -2.27 -32.39 9.58
C CYS A 81 -2.58 -32.77 8.12
N VAL A 82 -2.16 -33.96 7.68
CA VAL A 82 -2.41 -34.49 6.33
C VAL A 82 -3.90 -34.72 6.08
N ASP A 83 -4.60 -35.36 7.03
CA ASP A 83 -6.04 -35.64 6.92
C ASP A 83 -6.87 -34.34 6.81
N PHE A 84 -6.53 -33.34 7.63
CA PHE A 84 -7.16 -32.02 7.53
C PHE A 84 -6.86 -31.37 6.18
N MET A 85 -5.62 -31.48 5.69
CA MET A 85 -5.22 -30.88 4.43
C MET A 85 -5.89 -31.55 3.21
N HIS A 86 -6.16 -32.87 3.26
CA HIS A 86 -6.96 -33.56 2.26
C HIS A 86 -8.39 -33.02 2.24
N ALA A 87 -9.04 -32.94 3.40
CA ALA A 87 -10.40 -32.42 3.50
C ALA A 87 -10.50 -30.95 3.03
N LEU A 88 -9.49 -30.14 3.33
CA LEU A 88 -9.41 -28.76 2.86
C LEU A 88 -9.23 -28.71 1.34
N ALA A 89 -8.29 -29.49 0.78
CA ALA A 89 -8.04 -29.53 -0.66
C ALA A 89 -9.28 -29.99 -1.43
N ASP A 90 -9.96 -31.05 -0.98
CA ASP A 90 -11.20 -31.56 -1.59
C ASP A 90 -12.33 -30.53 -1.54
N SER A 91 -12.41 -29.75 -0.45
CA SER A 91 -13.43 -28.70 -0.30
C SER A 91 -13.15 -27.46 -1.18
N LEU A 92 -11.90 -27.27 -1.59
CA LEU A 92 -11.47 -26.16 -2.45
C LEU A 92 -11.47 -26.53 -3.93
N ASP A 93 -11.39 -27.82 -4.25
CA ASP A 93 -11.52 -28.33 -5.61
C ASP A 93 -12.91 -28.02 -6.19
N GLY A 94 -12.92 -27.33 -7.34
CA GLY A 94 -14.14 -26.84 -7.99
C GLY A 94 -14.59 -25.44 -7.57
N SER A 95 -13.85 -24.76 -6.68
CA SER A 95 -14.08 -23.34 -6.41
C SER A 95 -13.86 -22.47 -7.65
N PRO A 96 -14.79 -21.57 -8.03
CA PRO A 96 -14.58 -20.67 -9.17
C PRO A 96 -13.45 -19.63 -8.93
N LEU A 97 -12.98 -19.49 -7.68
CA LEU A 97 -11.91 -18.56 -7.32
C LEU A 97 -10.51 -19.19 -7.37
N ILE A 98 -10.41 -20.51 -7.53
CA ILE A 98 -9.14 -21.26 -7.51
C ILE A 98 -9.00 -22.01 -8.82
N SER A 99 -7.91 -21.76 -9.57
CA SER A 99 -7.65 -22.44 -10.84
C SER A 99 -7.08 -23.84 -10.63
N SER A 100 -6.18 -23.98 -9.66
CA SER A 100 -5.55 -25.26 -9.32
C SER A 100 -5.13 -25.35 -7.87
N VAL A 101 -5.31 -26.53 -7.28
CA VAL A 101 -4.88 -26.90 -5.94
C VAL A 101 -3.72 -27.89 -6.09
N ILE A 102 -2.51 -27.48 -5.76
CA ILE A 102 -1.33 -28.36 -5.79
C ILE A 102 -1.14 -28.93 -4.40
N ARG A 103 -1.56 -30.19 -4.23
CA ARG A 103 -1.48 -30.96 -2.99
C ARG A 103 -0.02 -31.33 -2.69
N GLY A 104 0.69 -31.83 -3.69
CA GLY A 104 2.10 -32.15 -3.63
C GLY A 104 2.59 -32.53 -5.02
N ARG A 105 3.65 -33.33 -5.10
CA ARG A 105 4.24 -33.74 -6.38
C ARG A 105 3.70 -35.08 -6.88
N THR A 106 2.68 -35.68 -6.28
CA THR A 106 2.33 -37.10 -6.49
C THR A 106 2.12 -37.50 -7.96
N ALA A 107 1.34 -36.73 -8.74
CA ALA A 107 1.11 -37.04 -10.16
C ALA A 107 2.35 -36.79 -11.06
N GLU A 108 3.09 -35.72 -10.77
CA GLU A 108 4.33 -35.38 -11.48
C GLU A 108 5.43 -36.40 -11.15
N MET A 109 5.47 -36.89 -9.91
CA MET A 109 6.42 -37.89 -9.43
C MET A 109 6.06 -39.29 -9.87
N GLU A 110 4.78 -39.64 -10.04
CA GLU A 110 4.41 -40.89 -10.69
C GLU A 110 4.92 -40.91 -12.14
N PHE A 111 4.75 -39.80 -12.86
CA PHE A 111 5.31 -39.64 -14.20
C PHE A 111 6.84 -39.69 -14.17
N LEU A 112 7.50 -38.94 -13.28
CA LEU A 112 8.97 -38.88 -13.21
C LEU A 112 9.59 -40.20 -12.75
N SER A 113 9.01 -40.88 -11.76
CA SER A 113 9.46 -42.19 -11.29
C SER A 113 9.31 -43.25 -12.38
N LYS A 114 8.18 -43.26 -13.10
CA LYS A 114 7.98 -44.15 -14.25
C LYS A 114 8.98 -43.90 -15.37
N ASN A 115 9.40 -42.64 -15.55
CA ASN A 115 10.32 -42.21 -16.60
C ASN A 115 11.75 -41.92 -16.09
N ARG A 116 12.11 -42.38 -14.88
CA ARG A 116 13.36 -41.98 -14.19
C ARG A 116 14.63 -42.21 -15.01
N LEU A 117 14.65 -43.30 -15.79
CA LEU A 117 15.78 -43.65 -16.66
C LEU A 117 15.98 -42.65 -17.81
N LEU A 118 14.93 -41.92 -18.22
CA LEU A 118 15.04 -40.87 -19.27
C LEU A 118 15.77 -39.62 -18.78
N TYR A 119 15.97 -39.48 -17.47
CA TYR A 119 16.65 -38.34 -16.85
C TYR A 119 18.09 -38.65 -16.44
N MET A 120 18.57 -39.87 -16.69
CA MET A 120 19.97 -40.25 -16.48
C MET A 120 20.85 -39.70 -17.62
N ASP A 121 22.14 -39.50 -17.34
CA ASP A 121 23.12 -39.20 -18.39
C ASP A 121 23.11 -40.32 -19.44
N LEU A 122 23.18 -39.94 -20.72
CA LEU A 122 23.11 -40.90 -21.84
C LEU A 122 24.22 -41.96 -21.76
N GLU A 123 25.42 -41.56 -21.33
CA GLU A 123 26.57 -42.46 -21.17
C GLU A 123 26.29 -43.54 -20.12
N ASP A 124 25.79 -43.15 -18.94
CA ASP A 124 25.41 -44.10 -17.87
C ASP A 124 24.28 -45.02 -18.31
N LEU A 125 23.31 -44.51 -19.09
CA LEU A 125 22.20 -45.31 -19.60
C LEU A 125 22.66 -46.33 -20.64
N GLN A 126 23.62 -45.97 -21.50
CA GLN A 126 24.25 -46.88 -22.47
C GLN A 126 25.08 -47.94 -21.76
N GLU A 127 25.86 -47.55 -20.75
CA GLU A 127 26.63 -48.44 -19.90
C GLU A 127 25.72 -49.44 -19.17
N LEU A 128 24.64 -48.96 -18.55
CA LEU A 128 23.65 -49.82 -17.87
C LEU A 128 22.97 -50.77 -18.85
N HIS A 129 22.67 -50.32 -20.08
CA HIS A 129 22.13 -51.19 -21.12
C HIS A 129 23.12 -52.29 -21.52
N GLN A 130 24.40 -51.95 -21.68
CA GLN A 130 25.46 -52.91 -22.00
C GLN A 130 25.65 -53.93 -20.87
N ARG A 131 25.75 -53.48 -19.61
CA ARG A 131 25.85 -54.34 -18.42
C ARG A 131 24.67 -55.31 -18.30
N VAL A 132 23.45 -54.85 -18.61
CA VAL A 132 22.26 -55.72 -18.67
C VAL A 132 22.36 -56.76 -19.80
N ALA A 133 22.84 -56.36 -20.98
CA ALA A 133 23.03 -57.27 -22.11
C ALA A 133 24.06 -58.37 -21.78
N ASP A 134 25.20 -57.98 -21.20
CA ASP A 134 26.28 -58.88 -20.79
C ASP A 134 25.80 -59.87 -19.72
N LYS A 135 25.00 -59.41 -18.75
CA LYS A 135 24.36 -60.28 -17.74
C LYS A 135 23.39 -61.27 -18.35
N ILE A 136 22.55 -60.85 -19.30
CA ILE A 136 21.62 -61.75 -20.01
C ILE A 136 22.38 -62.83 -20.78
N GLU A 137 23.49 -62.47 -21.43
CA GLU A 137 24.34 -63.41 -22.15
C GLU A 137 24.97 -64.43 -21.20
N LEU A 138 25.54 -63.97 -20.09
CA LEU A 138 26.11 -64.82 -19.03
C LEU A 138 25.07 -65.81 -18.48
N GLU A 139 23.87 -65.35 -18.11
CA GLU A 139 22.78 -66.20 -17.61
C GLU A 139 22.27 -67.19 -18.67
N THR A 140 22.35 -66.83 -19.95
CA THR A 140 21.98 -67.72 -21.06
C THR A 140 23.03 -68.82 -21.25
N LEU A 141 24.32 -68.48 -21.14
CA LEU A 141 25.43 -69.43 -21.17
C LEU A 141 25.37 -70.41 -19.99
N LYS A 142 25.06 -69.93 -18.78
CA LYS A 142 24.89 -70.79 -17.58
C LYS A 142 23.76 -71.81 -17.72
N LYS A 143 22.75 -71.54 -18.55
CA LYS A 143 21.68 -72.50 -18.86
C LYS A 143 22.06 -73.54 -19.92
N ASN A 144 23.20 -73.37 -20.59
CA ASN A 144 23.68 -74.33 -21.57
C ASN A 144 24.26 -75.57 -20.87
N PRO A 145 23.75 -76.80 -21.14
CA PRO A 145 24.22 -78.03 -20.51
C PRO A 145 25.70 -78.36 -20.73
N PHE A 146 26.37 -77.67 -21.66
CA PHE A 146 27.78 -77.86 -22.00
C PHE A 146 28.69 -76.74 -21.46
N TYR A 147 28.16 -75.77 -20.72
CA TYR A 147 28.95 -74.70 -20.12
C TYR A 147 29.64 -75.21 -18.84
N MET A 148 30.97 -75.26 -18.86
CA MET A 148 31.80 -75.48 -17.67
C MET A 148 32.36 -74.12 -17.22
N GLY A 149 31.70 -73.45 -16.28
CA GLY A 149 32.25 -72.27 -15.64
C GLY A 149 33.44 -72.64 -14.75
N PHE A 150 34.49 -71.83 -14.73
CA PHE A 150 35.61 -71.98 -13.81
C PHE A 150 35.23 -71.33 -12.47
N GLU A 151 35.47 -72.00 -11.33
CA GLU A 151 35.03 -71.60 -9.97
C GLU A 151 35.75 -70.35 -9.38
N GLU A 152 36.36 -69.50 -10.20
CA GLU A 152 36.82 -68.19 -9.71
C GLU A 152 35.64 -67.21 -9.78
N GLU A 153 35.42 -66.44 -8.70
CA GLU A 153 34.30 -65.50 -8.53
C GLU A 153 34.11 -64.64 -9.79
N GLU A 154 33.17 -65.04 -10.66
CA GLU A 154 32.78 -64.25 -11.83
C GLU A 154 32.19 -62.93 -11.31
N GLU A 155 32.92 -61.82 -11.50
CA GLU A 155 32.42 -60.47 -11.25
C GLU A 155 31.05 -60.31 -11.91
N ASP A 156 30.06 -59.83 -11.16
CA ASP A 156 28.71 -59.62 -11.71
C ASP A 156 28.78 -58.52 -12.78
N PRO A 157 28.52 -58.82 -14.07
CA PRO A 157 28.52 -57.80 -15.11
C PRO A 157 27.48 -56.70 -14.86
N LEU A 158 26.50 -56.96 -13.99
CA LEU A 158 25.46 -56.03 -13.56
C LEU A 158 25.70 -55.47 -12.14
N ASP A 159 26.95 -55.18 -11.78
CA ASP A 159 27.19 -54.26 -10.66
C ASP A 159 26.72 -52.86 -11.07
N VAL A 160 25.80 -52.28 -10.30
CA VAL A 160 25.25 -50.93 -10.51
C VAL A 160 25.61 -49.99 -9.35
N SER A 161 26.41 -50.44 -8.39
CA SER A 161 26.72 -49.71 -7.16
C SER A 161 27.41 -48.36 -7.44
N ASP A 162 28.22 -48.27 -8.49
CA ASP A 162 28.88 -47.04 -8.96
C ASP A 162 27.89 -46.03 -9.51
N ILE A 163 26.93 -46.50 -10.32
CA ILE A 163 25.85 -45.68 -10.88
C ILE A 163 24.88 -45.27 -9.77
N GLU A 164 24.49 -46.17 -8.89
CA GLU A 164 23.63 -45.87 -7.74
C GLU A 164 24.26 -44.80 -6.84
N ALA A 165 25.54 -44.93 -6.49
CA ALA A 165 26.27 -43.92 -5.71
C ALA A 165 26.34 -42.55 -6.41
N LYS A 166 26.43 -42.52 -7.75
CA LYS A 166 26.39 -41.28 -8.55
C LYS A 166 25.05 -40.55 -8.41
N TYR A 167 23.95 -41.29 -8.25
CA TYR A 167 22.58 -40.75 -8.17
C TYR A 167 21.97 -40.77 -6.75
N GLU A 168 22.67 -41.31 -5.74
CA GLU A 168 22.20 -41.43 -4.35
C GLU A 168 21.84 -40.06 -3.72
N HIS A 169 22.55 -38.99 -4.10
CA HIS A 169 22.24 -37.63 -3.64
C HIS A 169 20.91 -37.05 -4.18
N TYR A 170 20.29 -37.74 -5.16
CA TYR A 170 18.98 -37.40 -5.72
C TYR A 170 17.85 -38.26 -5.16
N GLU A 171 18.11 -39.20 -4.26
CA GLU A 171 17.06 -39.78 -3.45
C GLU A 171 16.55 -38.72 -2.46
N LEU A 172 15.47 -38.03 -2.83
CA LEU A 172 14.82 -37.11 -1.89
C LEU A 172 14.17 -37.92 -0.75
N SER A 173 14.96 -38.16 0.30
CA SER A 173 14.47 -38.63 1.59
C SER A 173 13.28 -37.76 2.05
N GLY A 174 12.07 -38.33 1.98
CA GLY A 174 10.80 -37.63 2.26
C GLY A 174 9.61 -37.98 1.34
N TYR A 175 9.82 -38.87 0.36
CA TYR A 175 8.93 -39.11 -0.79
C TYR A 175 7.56 -39.77 -0.55
N GLU A 176 7.21 -40.22 0.65
CA GLU A 176 5.93 -40.91 0.87
C GLU A 176 4.72 -39.99 1.13
N ARG A 177 4.88 -38.67 1.11
CA ARG A 177 3.83 -37.76 1.58
C ARG A 177 3.20 -36.94 0.47
N ASP A 178 1.87 -36.95 0.43
CA ASP A 178 1.03 -36.24 -0.56
C ASP A 178 1.18 -34.71 -0.53
N TYR A 179 1.91 -34.16 0.45
CA TYR A 179 2.09 -32.73 0.67
C TYR A 179 3.55 -32.34 0.90
N TYR A 180 3.88 -31.09 0.56
CA TYR A 180 5.17 -30.49 0.94
C TYR A 180 5.23 -30.33 2.47
N LEU A 181 6.37 -30.62 3.08
CA LEU A 181 6.58 -30.46 4.52
C LEU A 181 7.21 -29.11 4.85
N THR A 182 6.97 -28.62 6.07
CA THR A 182 7.77 -27.52 6.64
C THR A 182 9.21 -27.98 6.89
N GLU A 183 10.17 -27.07 6.96
CA GLU A 183 11.58 -27.41 7.26
C GLU A 183 11.73 -28.18 8.58
N GLU A 184 10.90 -27.85 9.57
CA GLU A 184 10.86 -28.52 10.88
C GLU A 184 10.20 -29.92 10.84
N GLY A 185 9.51 -30.27 9.74
CA GLY A 185 8.80 -31.54 9.58
C GLY A 185 7.49 -31.66 10.39
N THR A 186 7.08 -30.59 11.08
CA THR A 186 5.91 -30.51 11.97
C THR A 186 4.63 -30.05 11.27
N GLY A 187 4.70 -29.74 9.97
CA GLY A 187 3.55 -29.23 9.22
C GLY A 187 3.58 -29.57 7.74
N VAL A 188 2.44 -29.36 7.09
CA VAL A 188 2.22 -29.59 5.67
C VAL A 188 1.78 -28.32 4.96
N ILE A 189 2.16 -28.17 3.70
CA ILE A 189 1.94 -26.99 2.89
C ILE A 189 1.12 -27.34 1.65
N LEU A 190 0.02 -26.63 1.46
CA LEU A 190 -0.84 -26.67 0.28
C LEU A 190 -0.68 -25.40 -0.54
N ARG A 191 -0.44 -25.53 -1.85
CA ARG A 191 -0.29 -24.38 -2.77
C ARG A 191 -1.56 -24.20 -3.58
N LEU A 192 -2.22 -23.06 -3.39
CA LEU A 192 -3.42 -22.65 -4.12
C LEU A 192 -3.05 -21.62 -5.17
N TYR A 193 -3.54 -21.80 -6.40
CA TYR A 193 -3.40 -20.81 -7.46
C TYR A 193 -4.76 -20.14 -7.71
N PRO A 194 -4.91 -18.84 -7.40
CA PRO A 194 -6.18 -18.15 -7.61
C PRO A 194 -6.42 -17.80 -9.08
N THR A 195 -7.69 -17.75 -9.49
CA THR A 195 -8.08 -17.34 -10.86
C THR A 195 -7.88 -15.85 -11.13
N GLY A 196 -7.97 -15.02 -10.09
CA GLY A 196 -7.79 -13.57 -10.14
C GLY A 196 -6.38 -13.13 -9.76
N VAL A 197 -6.12 -11.82 -9.82
CA VAL A 197 -4.81 -11.23 -9.49
C VAL A 197 -4.74 -10.66 -8.09
N ILE A 198 -3.53 -10.63 -7.52
CA ILE A 198 -3.22 -10.07 -6.20
C ILE A 198 -3.75 -8.63 -6.07
N THR A 199 -3.73 -7.88 -7.16
CA THR A 199 -4.05 -6.44 -7.19
C THR A 199 -5.54 -6.14 -7.22
N ASP A 200 -6.40 -7.14 -7.48
CA ASP A 200 -7.84 -7.01 -7.33
C ASP A 200 -8.25 -7.26 -5.87
N VAL A 201 -8.34 -6.19 -5.11
CA VAL A 201 -8.71 -6.21 -3.69
C VAL A 201 -10.06 -6.88 -3.45
N LYS A 202 -11.04 -6.72 -4.36
CA LYS A 202 -12.37 -7.32 -4.18
C LYS A 202 -12.32 -8.82 -4.37
N PHE A 203 -11.60 -9.28 -5.40
CA PHE A 203 -11.33 -10.70 -5.62
C PHE A 203 -10.59 -11.29 -4.43
N THR A 204 -9.48 -10.67 -4.01
CA THR A 204 -8.66 -11.13 -2.88
C THR A 204 -9.47 -11.24 -1.60
N LYS A 205 -10.31 -10.25 -1.28
CA LYS A 205 -11.21 -10.31 -0.11
C LYS A 205 -12.21 -11.46 -0.19
N LYS A 206 -12.78 -11.72 -1.37
CA LYS A 206 -13.70 -12.86 -1.58
C LYS A 206 -12.99 -14.19 -1.43
N LEU A 207 -11.79 -14.33 -2.01
CA LEU A 207 -10.96 -15.54 -1.92
C LEU A 207 -10.62 -15.85 -0.45
N LEU A 208 -10.08 -14.86 0.27
CA LEU A 208 -9.71 -15.06 1.68
C LEU A 208 -10.92 -15.36 2.55
N ALA A 209 -12.05 -14.67 2.35
CA ALA A 209 -13.28 -14.94 3.09
C ALA A 209 -13.87 -16.33 2.78
N GLN A 210 -13.70 -16.85 1.55
CA GLN A 210 -14.08 -18.22 1.23
C GLN A 210 -13.17 -19.21 1.97
N LEU A 211 -11.86 -18.97 1.96
CA LEU A 211 -10.89 -19.81 2.66
C LEU A 211 -11.15 -19.86 4.17
N ASP A 212 -11.37 -18.70 4.80
CA ASP A 212 -11.70 -18.59 6.22
C ASP A 212 -12.96 -19.41 6.55
N ARG A 213 -14.02 -19.28 5.75
CA ARG A 213 -15.25 -20.07 5.93
C ARG A 213 -15.04 -21.57 5.78
N THR A 214 -14.22 -21.99 4.81
CA THR A 214 -13.93 -23.42 4.62
C THR A 214 -13.13 -23.97 5.79
N ILE A 215 -12.12 -23.24 6.27
CA ILE A 215 -11.30 -23.64 7.43
C ILE A 215 -12.16 -23.70 8.70
N GLU A 216 -13.01 -22.69 8.94
CA GLU A 216 -13.94 -22.66 10.08
C GLU A 216 -14.97 -23.79 10.02
N ALA A 217 -15.47 -24.13 8.83
CA ALA A 217 -16.44 -25.20 8.66
C ALA A 217 -15.84 -26.60 8.88
N LEU A 218 -14.58 -26.80 8.51
CA LEU A 218 -13.86 -28.06 8.76
C LEU A 218 -13.45 -28.23 10.22
N ASP A 219 -13.26 -27.11 10.94
CA ASP A 219 -12.83 -27.04 12.34
C ASP A 219 -11.57 -27.87 12.61
N ALA A 220 -10.39 -27.27 12.41
CA ALA A 220 -9.11 -27.94 12.60
C ALA A 220 -8.97 -28.64 13.97
N LYS A 221 -9.60 -28.08 15.02
CA LYS A 221 -9.56 -28.66 16.38
C LYS A 221 -10.32 -29.98 16.50
N ARG A 222 -11.23 -30.28 15.57
CA ARG A 222 -11.93 -31.56 15.48
C ARG A 222 -11.00 -32.71 15.09
N TYR A 223 -9.97 -32.42 14.30
CA TYR A 223 -8.98 -33.40 13.88
C TYR A 223 -7.96 -33.63 14.99
N HIS A 224 -7.39 -32.56 15.54
CA HIS A 224 -6.45 -32.61 16.66
C HIS A 224 -6.39 -31.24 17.38
N PRO A 225 -6.32 -31.18 18.73
CA PRO A 225 -6.34 -29.92 19.48
C PRO A 225 -5.14 -28.99 19.20
N SER A 226 -4.01 -29.55 18.78
CA SER A 226 -2.77 -28.81 18.50
C SER A 226 -2.70 -28.24 17.08
N LEU A 227 -3.69 -28.49 16.22
CA LEU A 227 -3.64 -28.05 14.83
C LEU A 227 -3.82 -26.55 14.72
N GLU A 228 -2.86 -25.91 14.06
CA GLU A 228 -2.90 -24.50 13.70
C GLU A 228 -2.85 -24.36 12.18
N VAL A 229 -3.77 -23.55 11.65
CA VAL A 229 -3.88 -23.30 10.21
C VAL A 229 -3.51 -21.85 9.94
N ILE A 230 -2.47 -21.65 9.14
CA ILE A 230 -1.97 -20.34 8.76
C ILE A 230 -1.89 -20.30 7.25
N TYR A 231 -2.29 -19.20 6.62
CA TYR A 231 -2.07 -19.02 5.19
C TYR A 231 -1.23 -17.77 4.91
N LYS A 232 -0.20 -17.94 4.08
CA LYS A 232 0.78 -16.93 3.68
C LYS A 232 0.76 -16.76 2.16
N GLY A 233 1.37 -15.69 1.67
CA GLY A 233 1.55 -15.47 0.23
C GLY A 233 1.15 -14.06 -0.20
N SER A 234 1.36 -13.80 -1.49
CA SER A 234 1.18 -12.47 -2.08
C SER A 234 -0.24 -11.92 -1.92
N PHE A 235 -1.25 -12.77 -2.03
CA PHE A 235 -2.66 -12.40 -1.85
C PHE A 235 -2.99 -11.97 -0.42
N LYS A 236 -2.55 -12.73 0.59
CA LYS A 236 -2.72 -12.36 2.01
C LYS A 236 -2.00 -11.06 2.31
N ASN A 237 -0.74 -10.94 1.89
CA ASN A 237 0.08 -9.75 2.12
C ASN A 237 -0.54 -8.50 1.50
N ALA A 238 -1.02 -8.59 0.25
CA ALA A 238 -1.68 -7.46 -0.42
C ALA A 238 -2.98 -7.04 0.27
N SER A 239 -3.80 -8.01 0.73
CA SER A 239 -5.03 -7.71 1.47
C SER A 239 -4.75 -7.06 2.83
N THR A 240 -3.78 -7.59 3.57
CA THR A 240 -3.35 -7.03 4.85
C THR A 240 -2.81 -5.61 4.66
N GLN A 241 -1.90 -5.41 3.70
CA GLN A 241 -1.33 -4.10 3.40
C GLN A 241 -2.42 -3.09 3.02
N TYR A 242 -3.38 -3.47 2.18
CA TYR A 242 -4.50 -2.61 1.81
C TYR A 242 -5.34 -2.21 3.04
N THR A 243 -5.60 -3.14 3.95
CA THR A 243 -6.40 -2.90 5.15
C THR A 243 -5.65 -1.99 6.14
N VAL A 244 -4.36 -2.25 6.35
CA VAL A 244 -3.48 -1.41 7.18
C VAL A 244 -3.41 0.01 6.62
N VAL A 245 -3.17 0.18 5.32
CA VAL A 245 -3.12 1.51 4.68
C VAL A 245 -4.44 2.28 4.87
N LEU A 246 -5.59 1.63 4.72
CA LEU A 246 -6.88 2.29 4.95
C LEU A 246 -7.10 2.66 6.42
N GLN A 247 -6.70 1.80 7.35
CA GLN A 247 -6.78 2.08 8.78
C GLN A 247 -5.88 3.24 9.17
N ASP A 248 -4.64 3.25 8.68
CA ASP A 248 -3.66 4.31 8.90
C ASP A 248 -4.09 5.63 8.29
N LEU A 249 -4.68 5.59 7.09
CA LEU A 249 -5.25 6.78 6.48
C LEU A 249 -6.35 7.38 7.38
N LYS A 250 -7.27 6.55 7.85
CA LYS A 250 -8.37 6.99 8.72
C LYS A 250 -7.86 7.52 10.05
N SER A 251 -6.95 6.80 10.71
CA SER A 251 -6.40 7.19 12.01
C SER A 251 -5.56 8.47 11.90
N THR A 252 -4.66 8.55 10.91
CA THR A 252 -3.82 9.73 10.65
C THR A 252 -4.66 10.95 10.30
N ALA A 253 -5.67 10.81 9.45
CA ALA A 253 -6.57 11.92 9.12
C ALA A 253 -7.35 12.40 10.35
N LEU A 254 -7.80 11.49 11.21
CA LEU A 254 -8.49 11.84 12.47
C LEU A 254 -7.55 12.55 13.45
N TYR A 255 -6.33 12.04 13.64
CA TYR A 255 -5.33 12.66 14.51
C TYR A 255 -4.89 14.02 14.00
N ALA A 256 -4.69 14.18 12.69
CA ALA A 256 -4.37 15.46 12.08
C ALA A 256 -5.50 16.47 12.26
N LEU A 257 -6.75 16.07 11.96
CA LEU A 257 -7.93 16.92 12.15
C LEU A 257 -8.09 17.35 13.61
N PHE A 258 -8.00 16.40 14.55
CA PHE A 258 -8.10 16.67 15.98
C PHE A 258 -6.97 17.58 16.46
N GLY A 259 -5.72 17.26 16.10
CA GLY A 259 -4.53 18.04 16.47
C GLY A 259 -4.60 19.49 15.97
N VAL A 260 -5.04 19.69 14.72
CA VAL A 260 -5.24 21.03 14.14
C VAL A 260 -6.37 21.78 14.85
N ILE A 261 -7.51 21.14 15.11
CA ILE A 261 -8.62 21.76 15.86
C ILE A 261 -8.15 22.19 17.26
N VAL A 262 -7.41 21.33 17.97
CA VAL A 262 -6.85 21.64 19.29
C VAL A 262 -5.87 22.80 19.20
N LEU A 263 -4.91 22.76 18.28
CA LEU A 263 -3.90 23.80 18.10
C LEU A 263 -4.53 25.16 17.77
N ILE A 264 -5.48 25.19 16.84
CA ILE A 264 -6.23 26.40 16.49
C ILE A 264 -7.07 26.89 17.67
N SER A 265 -7.73 25.98 18.40
CA SER A 265 -8.50 26.33 19.61
C SER A 265 -7.62 26.95 20.69
N LEU A 266 -6.42 26.42 20.91
CA LEU A 266 -5.44 26.95 21.86
C LEU A 266 -4.90 28.31 21.41
N TYR A 267 -4.53 28.45 20.15
CA TYR A 267 -4.02 29.71 19.58
C TYR A 267 -5.07 30.84 19.64
N PHE A 268 -6.31 30.54 19.24
CA PHE A 268 -7.39 31.53 19.27
C PHE A 268 -8.09 31.63 20.62
N ARG A 269 -7.82 30.71 21.57
CA ARG A 269 -8.46 30.59 22.89
C ARG A 269 -10.00 30.48 22.81
N ARG A 270 -10.51 29.84 21.74
CA ARG A 270 -11.95 29.67 21.49
C ARG A 270 -12.22 28.37 20.72
N LEU A 271 -13.12 27.55 21.25
CA LEU A 271 -13.53 26.26 20.68
C LEU A 271 -14.27 26.38 19.34
N LEU A 272 -14.93 27.50 19.08
CA LEU A 272 -15.67 27.72 17.82
C LEU A 272 -14.78 28.26 16.68
N SER A 273 -13.62 28.86 17.01
CA SER A 273 -12.74 29.48 16.00
C SER A 273 -12.26 28.52 14.89
N PRO A 274 -11.89 27.25 15.18
CA PRO A 274 -11.51 26.30 14.15
C PRO A 274 -12.58 26.02 13.11
N LEU A 275 -13.87 26.08 13.48
CA LEU A 275 -14.96 25.76 12.55
C LEU A 275 -14.97 26.67 11.33
N PHE A 276 -14.66 27.96 11.50
CA PHE A 276 -14.64 28.95 10.42
C PHE A 276 -13.49 28.73 9.42
N ILE A 277 -12.49 27.94 9.80
CA ILE A 277 -11.32 27.61 8.97
C ILE A 277 -11.51 26.20 8.38
N VAL A 278 -11.91 25.24 9.21
CA VAL A 278 -12.06 23.83 8.83
C VAL A 278 -13.21 23.64 7.83
N PHE A 279 -14.36 24.30 7.98
CA PHE A 279 -15.46 24.11 7.03
C PHE A 279 -15.11 24.56 5.60
N PRO A 280 -14.59 25.78 5.36
CA PRO A 280 -14.10 26.16 4.03
C PRO A 280 -13.03 25.22 3.48
N LEU A 281 -12.13 24.70 4.32
CA LEU A 281 -11.13 23.72 3.92
C LEU A 281 -11.76 22.40 3.46
N LEU A 282 -12.72 21.86 4.22
CA LEU A 282 -13.43 20.64 3.82
C LEU A 282 -14.21 20.85 2.51
N MET A 283 -14.74 22.06 2.29
CA MET A 283 -15.36 22.44 1.03
C MET A 283 -14.35 22.41 -0.12
N SER A 284 -13.15 23.00 0.05
CA SER A 284 -12.11 22.96 -0.99
C SER A 284 -11.64 21.55 -1.29
N LEU A 285 -11.42 20.72 -0.27
CA LEU A 285 -11.05 19.31 -0.44
C LEU A 285 -12.13 18.55 -1.22
N SER A 286 -13.41 18.81 -0.92
CA SER A 286 -14.51 18.20 -1.67
C SER A 286 -14.48 18.59 -3.15
N TRP A 287 -14.17 19.86 -3.46
CA TRP A 287 -14.00 20.31 -4.85
C TRP A 287 -12.79 19.67 -5.52
N THR A 288 -11.65 19.58 -4.82
CA THR A 288 -10.43 18.93 -5.32
C THR A 288 -10.71 17.50 -5.73
N PHE A 289 -11.21 16.67 -4.81
CA PHE A 289 -11.48 15.26 -5.09
C PHE A 289 -12.65 15.07 -6.06
N GLY A 290 -13.61 16.00 -6.09
CA GLY A 290 -14.66 16.03 -7.12
C GLY A 290 -14.07 16.22 -8.52
N VAL A 291 -13.13 17.16 -8.69
CA VAL A 291 -12.40 17.34 -9.96
C VAL A 291 -11.50 16.14 -10.26
N THR A 292 -10.83 15.57 -9.25
CA THR A 292 -10.05 14.34 -9.40
C THR A 292 -10.89 13.20 -9.97
N PHE A 293 -12.16 13.07 -9.57
CA PHE A 293 -13.07 12.07 -10.13
C PHE A 293 -13.28 12.25 -11.64
N PHE A 294 -13.46 13.49 -12.12
CA PHE A 294 -13.69 13.73 -13.54
C PHE A 294 -12.42 13.64 -14.40
N VAL A 295 -11.26 13.99 -13.85
CA VAL A 295 -10.00 14.05 -14.61
C VAL A 295 -9.22 12.74 -14.55
N ILE A 296 -9.14 12.13 -13.36
CA ILE A 296 -8.32 10.92 -13.11
C ILE A 296 -9.21 9.68 -12.89
N GLY A 297 -10.37 9.85 -12.23
CA GLY A 297 -11.36 8.78 -12.01
C GLY A 297 -10.99 7.75 -10.96
N ASN A 298 -9.76 7.75 -10.46
CA ASN A 298 -9.29 6.82 -9.43
C ASN A 298 -8.21 7.47 -8.56
N LEU A 299 -7.91 6.84 -7.43
CA LEU A 299 -6.79 7.19 -6.56
C LEU A 299 -5.81 6.02 -6.54
N ASN A 300 -4.52 6.29 -6.67
CA ASN A 300 -3.48 5.30 -6.47
C ASN A 300 -2.99 5.27 -5.01
N GLN A 301 -2.12 4.30 -4.66
CA GLN A 301 -1.59 4.12 -3.31
C GLN A 301 -0.83 5.35 -2.75
N ILE A 302 -0.24 6.18 -3.61
CA ILE A 302 0.46 7.42 -3.21
C ILE A 302 -0.56 8.54 -2.97
N THR A 303 -1.51 8.72 -3.90
CA THR A 303 -2.50 9.80 -3.85
C THR A 303 -3.54 9.63 -2.74
N VAL A 304 -3.69 8.43 -2.17
CA VAL A 304 -4.66 8.16 -1.10
C VAL A 304 -4.39 9.02 0.15
N CYS A 305 -3.12 9.33 0.43
CA CYS A 305 -2.70 10.15 1.57
C CYS A 305 -2.92 11.66 1.37
N LEU A 306 -3.33 12.10 0.18
CA LEU A 306 -3.40 13.53 -0.16
C LEU A 306 -4.44 14.30 0.64
N PHE A 307 -5.46 13.63 1.16
CA PHE A 307 -6.43 14.29 2.04
C PHE A 307 -5.73 14.93 3.25
N ALA A 308 -4.86 14.18 3.94
CA ALA A 308 -4.15 14.67 5.11
C ALA A 308 -3.12 15.76 4.75
N ILE A 309 -2.40 15.59 3.63
CA ILE A 309 -1.40 16.56 3.15
C ILE A 309 -2.08 17.88 2.78
N LEU A 310 -3.14 17.85 1.96
CA LEU A 310 -3.87 19.05 1.57
C LEU A 310 -4.61 19.69 2.74
N PHE A 311 -5.05 18.92 3.72
CA PHE A 311 -5.61 19.47 4.94
C PHE A 311 -4.56 20.31 5.69
N GLY A 312 -3.35 19.79 5.87
CA GLY A 312 -2.25 20.50 6.51
C GLY A 312 -1.75 21.72 5.71
N LEU A 313 -1.61 21.60 4.39
CA LEU A 313 -1.17 22.71 3.54
C LEU A 313 -2.24 23.79 3.37
N GLY A 314 -3.51 23.40 3.30
CA GLY A 314 -4.63 24.31 3.03
C GLY A 314 -5.11 25.08 4.27
N ILE A 315 -4.97 24.52 5.47
CA ILE A 315 -5.44 25.16 6.71
C ILE A 315 -4.69 26.47 7.00
N ASP A 316 -3.40 26.55 6.62
CA ASP A 316 -2.55 27.71 6.87
C ASP A 316 -3.12 29.00 6.28
N PHE A 317 -3.71 28.93 5.09
CA PHE A 317 -4.36 30.05 4.44
C PHE A 317 -5.48 30.63 5.31
N GLY A 318 -6.33 29.77 5.87
CA GLY A 318 -7.43 30.20 6.73
C GLY A 318 -6.96 30.68 8.11
N ILE A 319 -5.88 30.12 8.66
CA ILE A 319 -5.25 30.62 9.89
C ILE A 319 -4.76 32.07 9.68
N HIS A 320 -4.06 32.34 8.57
CA HIS A 320 -3.58 33.69 8.26
C HIS A 320 -4.72 34.70 8.04
N ILE A 321 -5.76 34.33 7.28
CA ILE A 321 -6.94 35.17 7.07
C ILE A 321 -7.64 35.46 8.41
N PHE A 322 -7.94 34.43 9.20
CA PHE A 322 -8.69 34.61 10.45
C PHE A 322 -7.86 35.38 11.50
N ALA A 323 -6.55 35.15 11.58
CA ALA A 323 -5.66 35.89 12.48
C ALA A 323 -5.61 37.37 12.14
N ARG A 324 -5.47 37.72 10.86
CA ARG A 324 -5.42 39.11 10.39
C ARG A 324 -6.76 39.82 10.52
N TYR A 325 -7.86 39.14 10.22
CA TYR A 325 -9.20 39.66 10.48
C TYR A 325 -9.40 39.96 11.97
N ARG A 326 -8.99 39.04 12.86
CA ARG A 326 -9.07 39.25 14.30
C ARG A 326 -8.21 40.42 14.77
N GLU A 327 -7.03 40.59 14.21
CA GLU A 327 -6.17 41.74 14.51
C GLU A 327 -6.82 43.06 14.08
N ALA A 328 -7.37 43.13 12.87
CA ALA A 328 -8.08 44.30 12.36
C ALA A 328 -9.30 44.67 13.22
N ARG A 329 -10.11 43.66 13.61
CA ARG A 329 -11.23 43.85 14.55
C ARG A 329 -10.81 44.34 15.92
N ARG A 330 -9.65 43.89 16.44
CA ARG A 330 -9.07 44.38 17.70
C ARG A 330 -8.55 45.82 17.62
N ARG A 331 -8.21 46.31 16.42
CA ARG A 331 -7.87 47.72 16.18
C ARG A 331 -9.10 48.63 16.09
N GLY A 332 -10.31 48.10 16.25
CA GLY A 332 -11.55 48.86 16.26
C GLY A 332 -12.21 49.05 14.89
N MET A 333 -11.66 48.44 13.82
CA MET A 333 -12.26 48.47 12.49
C MET A 333 -13.61 47.75 12.50
N ASP A 334 -14.58 48.22 11.69
CA ASP A 334 -15.83 47.50 11.47
C ASP A 334 -15.62 46.17 10.72
N ILE A 335 -16.68 45.37 10.54
CA ILE A 335 -16.58 44.05 9.89
C ILE A 335 -16.08 44.17 8.45
N GLU A 336 -16.62 45.12 7.68
CA GLU A 336 -16.30 45.28 6.26
C GLU A 336 -14.89 45.82 6.06
N GLN A 337 -14.51 46.86 6.80
CA GLN A 337 -13.17 47.44 6.83
C GLN A 337 -12.12 46.39 7.24
N ALA A 338 -12.41 45.58 8.26
CA ALA A 338 -11.50 44.52 8.70
C ALA A 338 -11.31 43.44 7.62
N LEU A 339 -12.36 43.11 6.85
CA LEU A 339 -12.25 42.19 5.73
C LEU A 339 -11.46 42.78 4.56
N VAL A 340 -11.68 44.06 4.23
CA VAL A 340 -10.93 44.76 3.18
C VAL A 340 -9.45 44.76 3.52
N GLU A 341 -9.09 45.18 4.75
CA GLU A 341 -7.70 45.16 5.23
C GLU A 341 -7.09 43.75 5.13
N THR A 342 -7.83 42.74 5.58
CA THR A 342 -7.36 41.36 5.62
C THR A 342 -7.12 40.80 4.22
N VAL A 343 -8.10 40.89 3.33
CA VAL A 343 -8.05 40.26 2.01
C VAL A 343 -7.14 41.03 1.05
N CYS A 344 -7.10 42.37 1.12
CA CYS A 344 -6.22 43.17 0.27
C CYS A 344 -4.73 42.95 0.58
N HIS A 345 -4.35 42.84 1.86
CA HIS A 345 -2.96 42.64 2.25
C HIS A 345 -2.59 41.15 2.34
N THR A 346 -3.34 40.38 3.13
CA THR A 346 -3.03 38.97 3.39
C THR A 346 -3.44 38.10 2.21
N GLY A 347 -4.60 38.35 1.60
CA GLY A 347 -5.07 37.59 0.42
C GLY A 347 -4.12 37.70 -0.77
N SER A 348 -3.49 38.86 -0.98
CA SER A 348 -2.47 39.01 -2.02
C SER A 348 -1.21 38.18 -1.73
N ALA A 349 -0.73 38.17 -0.48
CA ALA A 349 0.41 37.34 -0.10
C ALA A 349 0.10 35.84 -0.24
N LEU A 350 -1.08 35.42 0.22
CA LEU A 350 -1.55 34.04 0.12
C LEU A 350 -1.71 33.59 -1.34
N THR A 351 -2.15 34.47 -2.23
CA THR A 351 -2.26 34.15 -3.66
C THR A 351 -0.91 33.87 -4.28
N THR A 352 0.11 34.67 -3.95
CA THR A 352 1.49 34.40 -4.40
C THR A 352 1.98 33.06 -3.87
N THR A 353 1.80 32.78 -2.57
CA THR A 353 2.18 31.51 -1.96
C THR A 353 1.47 30.32 -2.62
N ALA A 354 0.15 30.40 -2.78
CA ALA A 354 -0.64 29.33 -3.39
C ALA A 354 -0.21 29.09 -4.84
N LEU A 355 0.05 30.14 -5.62
CA LEU A 355 0.47 30.01 -7.02
C LEU A 355 1.87 29.40 -7.14
N THR A 356 2.84 29.85 -6.33
CA THR A 356 4.20 29.27 -6.38
C THR A 356 4.21 27.82 -5.94
N THR A 357 3.46 27.46 -4.89
CA THR A 357 3.35 26.07 -4.45
C THR A 357 2.59 25.21 -5.47
N ALA A 358 1.50 25.72 -6.07
CA ALA A 358 0.78 25.00 -7.11
C ALA A 358 1.67 24.74 -8.34
N VAL A 359 2.44 25.73 -8.79
CA VAL A 359 3.41 25.57 -9.89
C VAL A 359 4.46 24.52 -9.55
N ALA A 360 4.96 24.48 -8.32
CA ALA A 360 5.91 23.46 -7.88
C ALA A 360 5.32 22.04 -7.96
N PHE A 361 4.08 21.83 -7.52
CA PHE A 361 3.42 20.52 -7.64
C PHE A 361 3.00 20.19 -9.07
N PHE A 362 2.58 21.18 -9.86
CA PHE A 362 2.30 20.97 -11.28
C PHE A 362 3.54 20.60 -12.09
N SER A 363 4.76 20.86 -11.60
CA SER A 363 5.96 20.35 -12.26
C SER A 363 6.02 18.81 -12.29
N LEU A 364 5.36 18.13 -11.35
CA LEU A 364 5.27 16.66 -11.36
C LEU A 364 4.40 16.12 -12.50
N LEU A 365 3.58 16.95 -13.16
CA LEU A 365 2.83 16.54 -14.36
C LEU A 365 3.74 16.08 -15.50
N PHE A 366 5.00 16.52 -15.52
CA PHE A 366 5.99 16.10 -16.50
C PHE A 366 6.64 14.74 -16.17
N SER A 367 6.24 14.09 -15.07
CA SER A 367 6.75 12.76 -14.72
C SER A 367 6.02 11.67 -15.51
N ASP A 368 6.77 10.76 -16.13
CA ASP A 368 6.24 9.55 -16.76
C ASP A 368 5.63 8.59 -15.73
N PHE A 369 6.01 8.71 -14.45
CA PHE A 369 5.42 7.93 -13.39
C PHE A 369 4.03 8.49 -13.03
N LYS A 370 2.96 7.79 -13.45
CA LYS A 370 1.55 8.17 -13.22
C LYS A 370 1.28 8.50 -11.75
N GLY A 371 1.91 7.76 -10.84
CA GLY A 371 1.82 8.01 -9.40
C GLY A 371 2.15 9.45 -8.99
N PHE A 372 3.20 10.03 -9.59
CA PHE A 372 3.65 11.40 -9.29
C PHE A 372 2.93 12.45 -10.12
N SER A 373 2.60 12.18 -11.38
CA SER A 373 1.85 13.14 -12.20
C SER A 373 0.43 13.35 -11.69
N GLU A 374 -0.28 12.28 -11.31
CA GLU A 374 -1.59 12.36 -10.65
C GLU A 374 -1.48 13.10 -9.30
N PHE A 375 -0.43 12.81 -8.50
CA PHE A 375 -0.16 13.51 -7.25
C PHE A 375 0.02 15.02 -7.46
N GLY A 376 0.84 15.42 -8.44
CA GLY A 376 1.07 16.82 -8.79
C GLY A 376 -0.20 17.55 -9.19
N PHE A 377 -1.03 16.91 -10.01
CA PHE A 377 -2.32 17.44 -10.42
C PHE A 377 -3.25 17.71 -9.22
N ILE A 378 -3.45 16.70 -8.38
CA ILE A 378 -4.37 16.75 -7.24
C ILE A 378 -3.90 17.79 -6.22
N VAL A 379 -2.61 17.83 -5.90
CA VAL A 379 -2.09 18.79 -4.92
C VAL A 379 -2.12 20.21 -5.48
N GLY A 380 -1.66 20.42 -6.72
CA GLY A 380 -1.66 21.74 -7.35
C GLY A 380 -3.07 22.33 -7.45
N THR A 381 -4.05 21.56 -7.92
CA THR A 381 -5.46 21.99 -7.95
C THR A 381 -6.04 22.18 -6.55
N GLY A 382 -5.68 21.31 -5.59
CA GLY A 382 -6.13 21.42 -4.21
C GLY A 382 -5.68 22.67 -3.48
N ILE A 383 -4.45 23.12 -3.75
CA ILE A 383 -3.94 24.39 -3.22
C ILE A 383 -4.71 25.57 -3.80
N LEU A 384 -4.99 25.57 -5.11
CA LEU A 384 -5.77 26.64 -5.75
C LEU A 384 -7.21 26.68 -5.23
N PHE A 385 -7.88 25.54 -5.07
CA PHE A 385 -9.21 25.51 -4.46
C PHE A 385 -9.19 25.92 -2.99
N SER A 386 -8.14 25.58 -2.25
CA SER A 386 -7.97 26.04 -0.86
C SER A 386 -7.79 27.56 -0.79
N LEU A 387 -7.03 28.17 -1.72
CA LEU A 387 -6.96 29.62 -1.83
C LEU A 387 -8.34 30.24 -2.07
N VAL A 388 -9.10 29.72 -3.04
CA VAL A 388 -10.45 30.22 -3.36
C VAL A 388 -11.38 30.10 -2.15
N ALA A 389 -11.40 28.95 -1.49
CA ALA A 389 -12.22 28.75 -0.30
C ALA A 389 -11.83 29.70 0.84
N MET A 390 -10.53 29.94 1.04
CA MET A 390 -10.06 30.79 2.15
C MET A 390 -10.16 32.29 1.88
N VAL A 391 -10.17 32.72 0.62
CA VAL A 391 -10.34 34.14 0.26
C VAL A 391 -11.81 34.51 0.05
N VAL A 392 -12.68 33.56 -0.29
CA VAL A 392 -14.10 33.82 -0.60
C VAL A 392 -15.02 33.25 0.47
N VAL A 393 -14.93 31.95 0.74
CA VAL A 393 -15.88 31.23 1.60
C VAL A 393 -15.59 31.49 3.09
N CYS A 394 -14.33 31.48 3.50
CA CYS A 394 -13.93 31.75 4.89
C CYS A 394 -14.40 33.15 5.35
N PRO A 395 -14.15 34.25 4.63
CA PRO A 395 -14.73 35.55 4.93
C PRO A 395 -16.26 35.55 5.02
N ALA A 396 -16.97 34.83 4.15
CA ALA A 396 -18.43 34.71 4.22
C ALA A 396 -18.89 34.06 5.54
N PHE A 397 -18.23 32.98 5.98
CA PHE A 397 -18.49 32.34 7.27
C PHE A 397 -18.20 33.28 8.44
N ILE A 398 -17.12 34.06 8.37
CA ILE A 398 -16.76 35.05 9.40
C ILE A 398 -17.86 36.13 9.51
N VAL A 399 -18.34 36.68 8.38
CA VAL A 399 -19.43 37.67 8.36
C VAL A 399 -20.69 37.12 8.99
N LEU A 400 -21.10 35.91 8.59
CA LEU A 400 -22.27 35.24 9.15
C LEU A 400 -22.13 35.07 10.67
N ALA A 401 -20.97 34.65 11.13
CA ALA A 401 -20.72 34.41 12.55
C ALA A 401 -20.72 35.69 13.39
N GLU A 402 -20.17 36.80 12.90
CA GLU A 402 -20.23 38.10 13.58
C GLU A 402 -21.65 38.67 13.58
N ARG A 403 -22.41 38.53 12.47
CA ARG A 403 -23.82 38.96 12.42
C ARG A 403 -24.71 38.17 13.38
N LEU A 404 -24.44 36.88 13.55
CA LEU A 404 -25.13 36.02 14.53
C LEU A 404 -24.56 36.17 15.95
N THR A 405 -23.59 37.08 16.17
CA THR A 405 -22.92 37.33 17.46
C THR A 405 -22.22 36.11 18.08
N LEU A 406 -21.91 35.09 17.26
CA LEU A 406 -21.21 33.87 17.68
C LEU A 406 -19.74 34.13 18.05
N ILE A 407 -19.18 35.26 17.59
CA ILE A 407 -17.80 35.66 17.85
C ILE A 407 -17.76 37.14 18.28
N ARG A 408 -17.30 37.41 19.52
CA ARG A 408 -16.97 38.78 19.96
C ARG A 408 -15.47 39.03 19.88
N LEU A 409 -14.94 39.61 18.80
CA LEU A 409 -13.49 39.76 18.61
C LEU A 409 -12.89 41.06 19.21
N GLN A 410 -13.75 41.95 19.71
CA GLN A 410 -13.39 43.32 20.11
C GLN A 410 -12.62 43.44 21.44
N GLN A 411 -12.42 42.36 22.20
CA GLN A 411 -11.77 42.43 23.52
C GLN A 411 -10.73 41.32 23.70
N ALA A 412 -9.47 41.66 23.45
CA ALA A 412 -8.30 41.17 24.19
C ALA A 412 -7.07 41.95 23.73
N SER A 413 -6.52 42.79 24.61
CA SER A 413 -5.17 43.31 24.45
C SER A 413 -4.18 42.14 24.55
N VAL A 414 -3.21 42.07 23.63
CA VAL A 414 -2.08 41.16 23.81
C VAL A 414 -1.27 41.73 24.97
N PRO A 415 -0.97 40.94 26.02
CA PRO A 415 -0.15 41.44 27.13
C PRO A 415 1.18 41.96 26.61
N GLU A 416 1.55 43.20 26.96
CA GLU A 416 2.75 43.86 26.41
C GLU A 416 4.03 43.07 26.67
N HIS A 417 4.09 42.29 27.76
CA HIS A 417 5.24 41.44 28.11
C HIS A 417 5.48 40.27 27.13
N LEU A 418 4.47 39.86 26.35
CA LEU A 418 4.62 38.85 25.29
C LEU A 418 5.08 39.47 23.97
N ILE A 419 5.00 40.80 23.83
CA ILE A 419 5.44 41.52 22.64
C ILE A 419 6.89 41.89 22.84
N ARG A 420 7.80 41.03 22.38
CA ARG A 420 9.24 41.34 22.39
C ARG A 420 9.51 42.49 21.41
N ARG A 421 9.61 43.71 21.93
CA ARG A 421 10.11 44.88 21.19
C ARG A 421 11.63 44.94 21.34
N GLY A 422 12.37 44.81 20.24
CA GLY A 422 13.83 44.90 20.23
C GLY A 422 14.47 44.06 19.13
N ARG A 423 15.77 44.28 18.88
CA ARG A 423 16.55 43.45 17.94
C ARG A 423 16.66 42.03 18.49
N TYR A 424 16.61 41.04 17.59
CA TYR A 424 16.92 39.66 17.96
C TYR A 424 18.31 39.61 18.63
N PRO A 425 18.48 38.93 19.78
CA PRO A 425 19.63 39.14 20.65
C PRO A 425 20.92 38.49 20.13
N VAL A 426 20.83 37.45 19.30
CA VAL A 426 21.99 36.63 18.90
C VAL A 426 22.05 36.32 17.39
N PRO A 427 21.87 37.30 16.48
CA PRO A 427 21.68 37.03 15.06
C PRO A 427 22.90 36.38 14.40
N HIS A 428 24.11 36.82 14.76
CA HIS A 428 25.35 36.25 14.23
C HIS A 428 25.56 34.80 14.66
N LEU A 429 25.21 34.45 15.91
CA LEU A 429 25.30 33.08 16.40
C LEU A 429 24.31 32.17 15.67
N THR A 430 23.07 32.63 15.48
CA THR A 430 22.05 31.85 14.76
C THR A 430 22.44 31.62 13.30
N LEU A 431 22.98 32.65 12.63
CA LEU A 431 23.50 32.51 11.28
C LEU A 431 24.72 31.57 11.23
N LEU A 432 25.66 31.70 12.16
CA LEU A 432 26.83 30.83 12.24
C LEU A 432 26.42 29.37 12.43
N LEU A 433 25.52 29.09 13.38
CA LEU A 433 25.00 27.74 13.62
C LEU A 433 24.26 27.20 12.40
N GLY A 434 23.46 28.03 11.71
CA GLY A 434 22.78 27.65 10.48
C GLY A 434 23.76 27.30 9.35
N VAL A 435 24.82 28.11 9.17
CA VAL A 435 25.87 27.85 8.18
C VAL A 435 26.65 26.59 8.53
N LEU A 436 27.03 26.39 9.80
CA LEU A 436 27.72 25.19 10.26
C LEU A 436 26.88 23.93 10.06
N ALA A 437 25.58 23.98 10.40
CA ALA A 437 24.66 22.87 10.17
C ALA A 437 24.50 22.56 8.67
N THR A 438 24.44 23.59 7.84
CA THR A 438 24.34 23.42 6.38
C THR A 438 25.63 22.83 5.80
N ALA A 439 26.80 23.32 6.22
CA ALA A 439 28.09 22.81 5.81
C ALA A 439 28.28 21.34 6.25
N TYR A 440 27.88 21.01 7.47
CA TYR A 440 27.90 19.63 7.97
C TYR A 440 26.99 18.71 7.15
N SER A 441 25.80 19.17 6.79
CA SER A 441 24.85 18.41 5.96
C SER A 441 25.37 18.21 4.54
N LEU A 442 25.99 19.24 3.95
CA LEU A 442 26.63 19.15 2.63
C LEU A 442 27.83 18.21 2.63
N TYR A 443 28.61 18.19 3.71
CA TYR A 443 29.75 17.28 3.85
C TYR A 443 29.33 15.81 3.82
N HIS A 444 28.20 15.46 4.44
CA HIS A 444 27.67 14.08 4.47
C HIS A 444 26.75 13.75 3.29
N ILE A 445 26.59 14.63 2.29
CA ILE A 445 25.67 14.37 1.17
C ILE A 445 26.11 13.16 0.34
N SER A 446 27.42 12.87 0.30
CA SER A 446 27.97 11.70 -0.39
C SER A 446 27.66 10.37 0.29
N ASP A 447 27.23 10.40 1.55
CA ASP A 447 26.89 9.19 2.31
C ASP A 447 25.47 8.71 2.01
N LEU A 448 24.65 9.54 1.33
CA LEU A 448 23.29 9.19 0.91
C LEU A 448 23.34 8.09 -0.16
N ARG A 449 22.76 6.93 0.16
CA ARG A 449 22.60 5.81 -0.78
C ARG A 449 21.14 5.68 -1.21
N PHE A 450 20.94 5.35 -2.48
CA PHE A 450 19.62 5.01 -2.98
C PHE A 450 19.25 3.58 -2.57
N GLU A 451 18.06 3.39 -1.99
CA GLU A 451 17.53 2.07 -1.67
C GLU A 451 16.87 1.46 -2.91
N TRP A 452 17.51 0.43 -3.47
CA TRP A 452 17.03 -0.26 -4.66
C TRP A 452 16.05 -1.40 -4.32
N ASP A 453 16.05 -1.88 -3.08
CA ASP A 453 15.19 -2.99 -2.65
C ASP A 453 13.88 -2.48 -2.05
N PHE A 454 12.85 -2.41 -2.91
CA PHE A 454 11.49 -2.03 -2.53
C PHE A 454 10.83 -2.98 -1.53
N ARG A 455 11.39 -4.18 -1.28
CA ARG A 455 10.85 -5.08 -0.24
C ARG A 455 10.99 -4.49 1.16
N LYS A 456 12.04 -3.70 1.41
CA LYS A 456 12.27 -3.00 2.68
C LYS A 456 11.27 -1.88 2.96
N LEU A 457 10.54 -1.43 1.94
CA LEU A 457 9.48 -0.41 2.09
C LEU A 457 8.11 -1.03 2.41
N LYS A 458 8.01 -2.37 2.36
CA LYS A 458 6.76 -3.05 2.73
C LYS A 458 6.65 -3.09 4.25
N PRO A 459 5.43 -2.91 4.80
CA PRO A 459 5.23 -3.05 6.23
C PRO A 459 5.62 -4.49 6.65
N GLU A 460 6.43 -4.60 7.70
CA GLU A 460 6.65 -5.85 8.40
C GLU A 460 5.32 -6.21 9.06
N VAL A 461 4.64 -7.23 8.52
CA VAL A 461 3.45 -7.78 9.14
C VAL A 461 3.96 -8.76 10.19
N GLU A 462 3.87 -8.41 11.47
CA GLU A 462 4.03 -9.37 12.56
C GLU A 462 3.07 -10.53 12.30
N THR A 463 3.60 -11.69 11.90
CA THR A 463 2.82 -12.91 11.84
C THR A 463 2.62 -13.35 13.28
N THR A 464 1.41 -13.16 13.81
CA THR A 464 0.98 -13.80 15.05
C THR A 464 0.89 -15.30 14.80
N GLY A 465 1.97 -16.02 15.04
CA GLY A 465 2.12 -17.47 14.87
C GLY A 465 3.60 -17.83 14.83
N PRO A 466 4.00 -19.07 15.19
CA PRO A 466 5.40 -19.47 15.10
C PRO A 466 5.93 -19.17 13.70
N GLU A 467 7.12 -18.59 13.62
CA GLU A 467 7.85 -18.40 12.38
C GLU A 467 8.20 -19.78 11.83
N ALA A 468 7.24 -20.45 11.19
CA ALA A 468 7.56 -21.57 10.33
C ALA A 468 8.41 -21.00 9.19
N SER A 469 9.72 -21.20 9.29
CA SER A 469 10.66 -20.97 8.21
C SER A 469 10.24 -21.87 7.03
N LEU A 470 10.20 -21.25 5.86
CA LEU A 470 9.82 -21.88 4.60
C LEU A 470 11.05 -22.16 3.76
#